data_AF-A0A2Z6M7K2-F1
#
_entry.id   AF-A0A2Z6M7K2-F1
#
_cell.length_a   1.000
_cell.length_b   1.000
_cell.length_c   1.000
_cell.angle_alpha   90.00
_cell.angle_beta   90.00
_cell.angle_gamma   90.00
#
_symmetry.space_group_name_H-M   'P 1'
#
loop_
_entity.id
_entity.type
_entity.pdbx_description
1 polymer ?
#
loop_
_entity_poly.entity_id
_entity_poly.type
_entity_poly.pdbx_seq_one_letter_code
_entity_poly.pdbx_strand_id
1 'polypeptide(L)'
;MSHALQLSLSSCAFNSSLKVKKLKKVKLCCFQNSKDDDDADDNGGGEGLSRVILVERYSNGTAKRYVLGDDLKLRTILIEEDRTTENRFGVSQSPDERLSWLPRMIKDFILPAGFPGSVSDDYLQYMLLQFPTNAVGVGSFSGTTAAASAAAIRWVSKDGIGAVGRLFIGGRFGNLFDDDPKQWRMYADFIGSAGSVFDLTTQLYPGYFLPLASLGNLTKAVARGLKDPSFRVIQSHFAISANLGEVAAKEEVWEVVAQLVGLGLGILILDTPGLVKSYPVLTSTWLSIRLLHLWLRYESLSVLQFNTINLKRARILVKSHVLHSTVPGCMDCNKEENILLWSQFLKPKIIFGSPLEKMDDGKERSHFMVESLLRLYANEKYILVVNQQVDDLKFYVSFK
;
A
#
# COMPACT_ATOMS: atom_id res chain seq x y z
N MET A 1 -36.13 -40.87 3.49
CA MET A 1 -35.21 -40.35 2.45
C MET A 1 -34.90 -38.90 2.86
N SER A 2 -34.04 -38.61 3.85
CA SER A 2 -32.57 -38.81 3.91
C SER A 2 -31.94 -38.20 2.65
N HIS A 3 -31.17 -37.11 2.70
CA HIS A 3 -29.90 -36.97 3.42
C HIS A 3 -29.62 -35.52 3.88
N ALA A 4 -29.14 -35.39 5.12
CA ALA A 4 -28.39 -34.23 5.60
C ALA A 4 -26.89 -34.60 5.55
N LEU A 5 -26.07 -33.76 4.92
CA LEU A 5 -24.61 -33.92 4.88
C LEU A 5 -24.01 -33.44 6.20
N GLN A 6 -23.63 -34.41 7.04
CA GLN A 6 -22.80 -34.22 8.22
C GLN A 6 -21.32 -34.20 7.76
N LEU A 7 -20.66 -33.04 7.87
CA LEU A 7 -19.21 -32.95 7.72
C LEU A 7 -18.57 -33.11 9.11
N SER A 8 -17.96 -34.27 9.34
CA SER A 8 -17.15 -34.58 10.51
C SER A 8 -15.78 -33.90 10.41
N LEU A 9 -15.55 -32.86 11.22
CA LEU A 9 -14.21 -32.34 11.48
C LEU A 9 -13.54 -33.17 12.57
N SER A 10 -12.53 -33.95 12.18
CA SER A 10 -11.67 -34.69 13.11
C SER A 10 -10.82 -33.70 13.91
N SER A 11 -11.01 -33.65 15.22
CA SER A 11 -10.15 -32.94 16.14
C SER A 11 -8.79 -33.66 16.22
N CYS A 12 -7.72 -33.01 15.78
CA CYS A 12 -6.37 -33.42 16.14
C CYS A 12 -5.81 -32.40 17.13
N ALA A 13 -5.79 -32.79 18.40
CA ALA A 13 -5.11 -32.04 19.45
C ALA A 13 -3.59 -32.14 19.21
N PHE A 14 -2.91 -30.99 19.15
CA PHE A 14 -1.45 -30.94 19.20
C PHE A 14 -1.02 -30.02 20.34
N ASN A 15 -0.62 -30.65 21.45
CA ASN A 15 0.21 -30.02 22.47
C ASN A 15 1.65 -29.96 21.93
N SER A 16 2.27 -28.78 21.90
CA SER A 16 3.72 -28.69 22.08
C SER A 16 4.13 -27.29 22.53
N SER A 17 4.58 -27.22 23.79
CA SER A 17 5.38 -26.15 24.35
C SER A 17 6.65 -25.94 23.51
N LEU A 18 6.85 -24.75 22.95
CA LEU A 18 8.13 -24.33 22.38
C LEU A 18 8.32 -22.81 22.55
N LYS A 19 9.26 -22.45 23.43
CA LYS A 19 9.73 -21.09 23.66
C LYS A 19 10.39 -20.55 22.37
N VAL A 20 9.72 -19.64 21.68
CA VAL A 20 10.28 -18.93 20.52
C VAL A 20 11.12 -17.75 20.99
N LYS A 21 12.45 -17.84 20.84
CA LYS A 21 13.36 -16.69 20.94
C LYS A 21 13.19 -15.80 19.69
N LYS A 22 12.92 -14.51 19.89
CA LYS A 22 12.75 -13.46 18.84
C LYS A 22 13.96 -13.41 17.90
N LEU A 23 13.73 -13.54 16.59
CA LEU A 23 14.75 -13.31 15.54
C LEU A 23 14.51 -11.94 14.88
N LYS A 24 15.54 -11.07 14.92
CA LYS A 24 15.54 -9.71 14.37
C LYS A 24 15.60 -9.74 12.84
N LYS A 25 14.78 -8.93 12.14
CA LYS A 25 14.78 -8.75 10.68
C LYS A 25 15.59 -7.50 10.30
N VAL A 26 16.27 -7.49 9.15
CA VAL A 26 17.02 -6.32 8.65
C VAL A 26 16.49 -5.95 7.27
N LYS A 27 16.36 -4.66 6.96
CA LYS A 27 15.96 -4.15 5.63
C LYS A 27 16.84 -2.95 5.29
N LEU A 28 17.53 -3.01 4.14
CA LEU A 28 18.40 -1.95 3.63
C LEU A 28 17.61 -1.08 2.63
N CYS A 29 17.69 0.24 2.74
CA CYS A 29 17.23 1.18 1.70
C CYS A 29 18.39 2.14 1.37
N CYS A 30 18.78 2.24 0.10
CA CYS A 30 19.73 3.23 -0.38
C CYS A 30 18.99 4.40 -1.02
N PHE A 31 19.29 5.63 -0.60
CA PHE A 31 18.94 6.86 -1.32
C PHE A 31 20.24 7.53 -1.76
N GLN A 32 20.34 7.90 -3.05
CA GLN A 32 21.39 8.76 -3.58
C GLN A 32 20.75 10.12 -3.90
N ASN A 33 21.16 11.17 -3.19
CA ASN A 33 20.88 12.55 -3.58
C ASN A 33 22.11 13.10 -4.31
N SER A 34 21.98 13.33 -5.61
CA SER A 34 22.90 14.16 -6.39
C SER A 34 22.19 15.49 -6.69
N LYS A 35 22.73 16.60 -6.20
CA LYS A 35 22.55 17.91 -6.80
C LYS A 35 23.82 18.73 -6.58
N ASP A 36 24.44 19.06 -7.71
CA ASP A 36 25.36 20.17 -7.90
C ASP A 36 24.59 21.48 -7.71
N ASP A 37 25.25 22.49 -7.12
CA ASP A 37 25.11 23.90 -7.48
C ASP A 37 26.26 24.69 -6.82
N ASP A 38 27.03 25.37 -7.68
CA ASP A 38 28.01 26.39 -7.37
C ASP A 38 27.30 27.65 -6.86
N ASP A 39 27.75 28.23 -5.74
CA ASP A 39 28.00 29.68 -5.62
C ASP A 39 28.62 30.01 -4.26
N ALA A 40 29.66 30.83 -4.32
CA ALA A 40 30.43 31.33 -3.20
C ALA A 40 29.79 32.59 -2.60
N ASP A 41 29.68 32.66 -1.27
CA ASP A 41 30.18 33.84 -0.54
C ASP A 41 30.43 33.53 0.95
N ASP A 42 31.46 34.19 1.47
CA ASP A 42 32.21 33.90 2.69
C ASP A 42 31.66 34.65 3.92
N ASN A 43 31.51 33.95 5.06
CA ASN A 43 31.96 34.46 6.37
C ASN A 43 31.79 33.46 7.53
N GLY A 44 32.91 33.09 8.14
CA GLY A 44 33.04 33.06 9.60
C GLY A 44 32.69 31.79 10.37
N GLY A 45 33.69 30.92 10.56
CA GLY A 45 33.99 30.35 11.88
C GLY A 45 33.31 29.03 12.30
N GLY A 46 33.97 27.92 11.97
CA GLY A 46 34.17 26.78 12.90
C GLY A 46 32.98 25.92 13.29
N GLU A 47 32.72 24.87 12.50
CA GLU A 47 32.64 23.45 12.95
C GLU A 47 32.42 22.57 11.70
N GLY A 48 33.30 21.59 11.48
CA GLY A 48 33.33 20.78 10.26
C GLY A 48 32.01 20.05 10.01
N LEU A 49 31.31 20.46 8.95
CA LEU A 49 30.08 19.84 8.45
C LEU A 49 30.40 18.43 7.93
N SER A 50 30.27 17.44 8.81
CA SER A 50 30.42 16.03 8.49
C SER A 50 29.29 15.60 7.55
N ARG A 51 29.59 15.46 6.26
CA ARG A 51 28.63 15.03 5.23
C ARG A 51 28.26 13.56 5.44
N VAL A 52 27.03 13.31 5.86
CA VAL A 52 26.47 11.96 6.02
C VAL A 52 26.23 11.36 4.63
N ILE A 53 26.89 10.25 4.31
CA ILE A 53 26.82 9.60 2.98
C ILE A 53 25.70 8.55 2.95
N LEU A 54 25.54 7.78 4.03
CA LEU A 54 24.59 6.67 4.07
C LEU A 54 24.08 6.44 5.49
N VAL A 55 22.80 6.09 5.63
CA VAL A 55 22.21 5.71 6.91
C VAL A 55 21.52 4.35 6.76
N GLU A 56 22.04 3.35 7.47
CA GLU A 56 21.50 2.01 7.52
C GLU A 56 20.62 1.87 8.76
N ARG A 57 19.31 1.62 8.59
CA ARG A 57 18.36 1.49 9.70
C ARG A 57 17.94 0.04 9.89
N TYR A 58 18.06 -0.45 11.12
CA TYR A 58 17.68 -1.79 11.51
C TYR A 58 16.25 -1.81 12.09
N SER A 59 15.55 -2.95 11.99
CA SER A 59 14.14 -3.06 12.46
C SER A 59 13.95 -2.92 13.98
N ASN A 60 15.04 -2.85 14.74
CA ASN A 60 15.08 -2.64 16.18
C ASN A 60 15.27 -1.17 16.57
N GLY A 61 15.19 -0.23 15.62
CA GLY A 61 15.36 1.20 15.87
C GLY A 61 16.82 1.69 15.84
N THR A 62 17.80 0.79 15.75
CA THR A 62 19.22 1.16 15.67
C THR A 62 19.53 1.71 14.27
N ALA A 63 20.28 2.81 14.19
CA ALA A 63 20.71 3.40 12.93
C ALA A 63 22.24 3.51 12.89
N LYS A 64 22.85 3.01 11.81
CA LYS A 64 24.27 3.18 11.49
C LYS A 64 24.41 4.34 10.52
N ARG A 65 25.10 5.40 10.93
CA ARG A 65 25.43 6.51 10.04
C ARG A 65 26.86 6.35 9.55
N TYR A 66 27.04 6.41 8.23
CA TYR A 66 28.33 6.44 7.58
C TYR A 66 28.66 7.89 7.25
N VAL A 67 29.68 8.41 7.94
CA VAL A 67 30.15 9.79 7.80
C VAL A 67 31.55 9.75 7.20
N LEU A 68 31.79 10.57 6.18
CA LEU A 68 33.12 10.78 5.65
C LEU A 68 33.81 11.81 6.54
N GLY A 69 34.89 11.42 7.22
CA GLY A 69 35.74 12.38 7.90
C GLY A 69 36.56 13.20 6.90
N ASP A 70 37.05 14.36 7.34
CA ASP A 70 37.94 15.24 6.55
C ASP A 70 39.26 14.54 6.15
N ASP A 71 39.54 13.34 6.69
CA ASP A 71 40.64 12.45 6.36
C ASP A 71 40.32 11.42 5.26
N LEU A 72 39.18 11.54 4.56
CA LEU A 72 38.65 10.57 3.58
C LEU A 72 38.43 9.15 4.16
N LYS A 73 38.47 8.99 5.49
CA LYS A 73 38.21 7.70 6.14
C LYS A 73 36.74 7.57 6.50
N LEU A 74 36.16 6.44 6.12
CA LEU A 74 34.78 6.09 6.42
C LEU A 74 34.65 5.80 7.93
N ARG A 75 33.95 6.67 8.67
CA ARG A 75 33.67 6.45 10.10
C ARG A 75 32.25 5.93 10.27
N THR A 76 32.13 4.81 10.95
CA THR A 76 30.84 4.20 11.30
C THR A 76 30.44 4.64 12.69
N ILE A 77 29.39 5.46 12.81
CA ILE A 77 28.81 5.80 14.11
C ILE A 77 27.64 4.84 14.34
N LEU A 78 27.83 3.94 15.31
CA LEU A 78 26.78 3.10 15.86
C LEU A 78 26.04 3.92 16.92
N ILE A 79 24.84 4.38 16.61
CA ILE A 79 23.95 4.97 17.62
C ILE A 79 23.16 3.80 18.20
N GLU A 80 23.70 3.20 19.26
CA GLU A 80 22.87 2.51 20.25
C GLU A 80 22.37 3.58 21.22
N GLU A 81 21.06 3.71 21.40
CA GLU A 81 20.52 4.52 22.49
C GLU A 81 20.85 3.82 23.82
N ASP A 82 22.08 3.98 24.29
CA ASP A 82 22.46 3.59 25.63
C ASP A 82 22.13 4.74 26.58
N ARG A 83 21.04 4.57 27.32
CA ARG A 83 20.53 5.50 28.32
C ARG A 83 21.45 5.47 29.55
N THR A 84 22.47 6.32 29.62
CA THR A 84 23.02 6.80 30.91
C THR A 84 23.91 8.02 30.73
N THR A 85 23.35 9.23 30.70
CA THR A 85 23.83 10.39 31.50
C THR A 85 22.82 11.54 31.40
N GLU A 86 22.79 12.35 32.45
CA GLU A 86 21.64 13.09 32.94
C GLU A 86 21.33 14.45 32.27
N ASN A 87 20.04 14.76 32.33
CA ASN A 87 19.42 16.05 32.68
C ASN A 87 19.03 17.10 31.61
N ARG A 88 17.70 17.23 31.55
CA ARG A 88 16.82 18.39 31.34
C ARG A 88 16.14 18.50 29.96
N PHE A 89 14.80 18.47 30.07
CA PHE A 89 13.74 18.82 29.12
C PHE A 89 13.23 17.75 28.15
N GLY A 90 11.96 17.37 28.38
CA GLY A 90 11.06 16.81 27.37
C GLY A 90 10.88 15.29 27.41
N VAL A 91 9.80 14.84 28.04
CA VAL A 91 9.33 13.45 27.99
C VAL A 91 9.03 13.06 26.54
N SER A 92 9.91 12.28 25.91
CA SER A 92 9.59 11.52 24.70
C SER A 92 9.55 10.04 25.07
N GLN A 93 8.37 9.59 25.54
CA GLN A 93 8.05 8.16 25.56
C GLN A 93 7.97 7.70 24.11
N SER A 94 8.66 6.61 23.78
CA SER A 94 8.55 6.03 22.43
C SER A 94 7.08 5.73 22.11
N PRO A 95 6.58 6.01 20.88
CA PRO A 95 5.18 5.76 20.50
C PRO A 95 4.76 4.29 20.69
N ASP A 96 5.72 3.37 20.67
CA ASP A 96 5.51 1.93 20.82
C ASP A 96 5.16 1.52 22.27
N GLU A 97 5.70 2.23 23.29
CA GLU A 97 5.37 1.99 24.69
C GLU A 97 3.92 2.40 25.03
N ARG A 98 3.43 3.51 24.44
CA ARG A 98 2.07 4.03 24.65
C ARG A 98 0.95 3.13 24.12
N LEU A 99 1.26 2.24 23.18
CA LEU A 99 0.32 1.34 22.52
C LEU A 99 0.49 -0.13 22.92
N SER A 100 1.29 -0.41 23.95
CA SER A 100 1.55 -1.76 24.46
C SER A 100 0.30 -2.51 24.92
N TRP A 101 -0.77 -1.79 25.25
CA TRP A 101 -2.07 -2.33 25.66
C TRP A 101 -2.94 -2.82 24.49
N LEU A 102 -2.62 -2.45 23.25
CA LEU A 102 -3.45 -2.75 22.08
C LEU A 102 -3.11 -4.15 21.51
N PRO A 103 -4.09 -5.04 21.29
CA PRO A 103 -3.86 -6.33 20.64
C PRO A 103 -3.19 -6.16 19.27
N ARG A 104 -2.21 -7.02 18.96
CA ARG A 104 -1.46 -6.99 17.69
C ARG A 104 -2.34 -6.95 16.46
N MET A 105 -3.44 -7.72 16.44
CA MET A 105 -4.36 -7.71 15.30
C MET A 105 -5.03 -6.35 15.05
N ILE A 106 -5.34 -5.62 16.13
CA ILE A 106 -5.95 -4.28 16.04
C ILE A 106 -4.88 -3.26 15.63
N LYS A 107 -3.66 -3.41 16.17
CA LYS A 107 -2.51 -2.60 15.79
C LYS A 107 -2.19 -2.73 14.31
N ASP A 108 -2.15 -3.95 13.79
CA ASP A 108 -1.88 -4.25 12.38
C ASP A 108 -3.01 -3.81 11.43
N PHE A 109 -4.24 -3.66 11.95
CA PHE A 109 -5.40 -3.22 11.17
C PHE A 109 -5.51 -1.69 11.11
N ILE A 110 -5.14 -0.99 12.19
CA ILE A 110 -5.31 0.47 12.30
C ILE A 110 -4.05 1.21 11.89
N LEU A 111 -2.86 0.69 12.21
CA LEU A 111 -1.60 1.40 11.99
C LEU A 111 -0.94 1.00 10.66
N PRO A 112 -0.17 1.93 10.06
CA PRO A 112 0.62 1.65 8.86
C PRO A 112 1.62 0.51 9.09
N ALA A 113 1.91 -0.24 8.03
CA ALA A 113 2.91 -1.30 8.10
C ALA A 113 4.32 -0.72 8.32
N GLY A 114 5.00 -1.25 9.34
CA GLY A 114 6.33 -0.77 9.74
C GLY A 114 6.30 0.33 10.80
N PHE A 115 5.12 0.67 11.35
CA PHE A 115 5.00 1.58 12.48
C PHE A 115 5.83 1.09 13.69
N PRO A 116 6.54 1.99 14.40
CA PRO A 116 6.57 3.45 14.22
C PRO A 116 7.54 3.93 13.13
N GLY A 117 8.52 3.13 12.71
CA GLY A 117 9.61 3.58 11.84
C GLY A 117 9.23 3.90 10.39
N SER A 118 8.00 3.62 9.97
CA SER A 118 7.50 3.89 8.61
C SER A 118 6.81 5.26 8.45
N VAL A 119 6.56 5.98 9.54
CA VAL A 119 5.86 7.27 9.55
C VAL A 119 6.63 8.30 10.37
N SER A 120 6.26 9.57 10.24
CA SER A 120 6.79 10.65 11.07
C SER A 120 6.35 10.51 12.54
N ASP A 121 7.14 11.08 13.46
CA ASP A 121 6.94 10.94 14.90
C ASP A 121 5.61 11.55 15.39
N ASP A 122 5.10 12.56 14.67
CA ASP A 122 3.84 13.26 14.94
C ASP A 122 2.58 12.50 14.47
N TYR A 123 2.73 11.46 13.63
CA TYR A 123 1.61 10.73 13.02
C TYR A 123 0.60 10.21 14.04
N LEU A 124 1.08 9.53 15.09
CA LEU A 124 0.20 8.91 16.09
C LEU A 124 -0.59 9.97 16.87
N GLN A 125 0.08 11.04 17.28
CA GLN A 125 -0.54 12.12 18.03
C GLN A 125 -1.59 12.85 17.17
N TYR A 126 -1.26 13.10 15.90
CA TYR A 126 -2.20 13.68 14.94
C TYR A 126 -3.45 12.79 14.77
N MET A 127 -3.27 11.49 14.52
CA MET A 127 -4.41 10.58 14.31
C MET A 127 -5.30 10.43 15.55
N LEU A 128 -4.73 10.44 16.76
CA LEU A 128 -5.48 10.40 18.01
C LEU A 128 -6.34 11.65 18.23
N LEU A 129 -5.91 12.82 17.74
CA LEU A 129 -6.69 14.07 17.80
C LEU A 129 -7.69 14.17 16.64
N GLN A 130 -7.35 13.61 15.48
CA GLN A 130 -8.22 13.61 14.31
C GLN A 130 -9.44 12.71 14.51
N PHE A 131 -9.32 11.59 15.23
CA PHE A 131 -10.42 10.65 15.44
C PHE A 131 -11.62 11.28 16.17
N PRO A 132 -11.47 11.90 17.36
CA PRO A 132 -12.54 12.64 18.02
C PRO A 132 -13.09 13.78 17.16
N THR A 133 -12.22 14.50 16.45
CA THR A 133 -12.61 15.60 15.55
C THR A 133 -13.58 15.12 14.47
N ASN A 134 -13.27 13.98 13.84
CA ASN A 134 -14.15 13.34 12.84
C ASN A 134 -15.46 12.85 13.47
N ALA A 135 -15.43 12.31 14.70
CA ALA A 135 -16.63 11.83 15.38
C ALA A 135 -17.61 12.97 15.71
N VAL A 136 -17.11 14.11 16.20
CA VAL A 136 -17.93 15.29 16.52
C VAL A 136 -18.49 15.93 15.24
N GLY A 137 -17.71 15.98 14.15
CA GLY A 137 -18.13 16.58 12.88
C GLY A 137 -19.29 15.84 12.19
N VAL A 138 -19.43 14.53 12.41
CA VAL A 138 -20.52 13.72 11.82
C VAL A 138 -21.87 13.94 12.53
N GLY A 139 -21.87 14.51 13.74
CA GLY A 139 -23.06 14.63 14.61
C GLY A 139 -23.90 15.90 14.46
N SER A 140 -23.52 16.86 13.62
CA SER A 140 -24.27 18.13 13.44
C SER A 140 -25.53 17.95 12.60
N PHE A 141 -26.51 17.20 13.09
CA PHE A 141 -27.85 17.10 12.49
C PHE A 141 -28.75 18.19 13.09
N SER A 142 -28.95 19.28 12.34
CA SER A 142 -29.97 20.29 12.65
C SER A 142 -31.33 19.78 12.20
N GLY A 143 -32.10 19.15 13.09
CA GLY A 143 -33.45 18.65 12.82
C GLY A 143 -34.14 18.07 14.04
N THR A 144 -35.48 18.06 14.04
CA THR A 144 -36.29 17.50 15.15
C THR A 144 -35.92 16.03 15.44
N THR A 145 -35.98 15.65 16.72
CA THR A 145 -35.45 14.39 17.27
C THR A 145 -35.95 13.13 16.55
N ALA A 146 -37.20 13.12 16.04
CA ALA A 146 -37.77 11.98 15.33
C ALA A 146 -37.35 11.90 13.85
N ALA A 147 -37.28 13.03 13.14
CA ALA A 147 -36.84 13.05 11.74
C ALA A 147 -35.32 12.83 11.64
N ALA A 148 -34.55 13.40 12.57
CA ALA A 148 -33.11 13.20 12.68
C ALA A 148 -32.77 11.73 13.02
N SER A 149 -33.50 11.09 13.94
CA SER A 149 -33.29 9.67 14.26
C SER A 149 -33.69 8.75 13.11
N ALA A 150 -34.79 9.01 12.41
CA ALA A 150 -35.16 8.24 11.21
C ALA A 150 -34.14 8.40 10.07
N ALA A 151 -33.60 9.61 9.87
CA ALA A 151 -32.53 9.86 8.92
C ALA A 151 -31.23 9.15 9.31
N ALA A 152 -30.87 9.16 10.60
CA ALA A 152 -29.72 8.44 11.12
C ALA A 152 -29.87 6.92 10.97
N ILE A 153 -31.04 6.36 11.28
CA ILE A 153 -31.31 4.92 11.09
C ILE A 153 -31.25 4.56 9.61
N ARG A 154 -31.79 5.39 8.70
CA ARG A 154 -31.67 5.17 7.26
C ARG A 154 -30.23 5.25 6.78
N TRP A 155 -29.44 6.20 7.28
CA TRP A 155 -28.01 6.31 6.97
C TRP A 155 -27.25 5.08 7.47
N VAL A 156 -27.42 4.69 8.73
CA VAL A 156 -26.73 3.51 9.30
C VAL A 156 -27.16 2.22 8.58
N SER A 157 -28.46 2.05 8.30
CA SER A 157 -28.98 0.81 7.70
C SER A 157 -28.62 0.67 6.22
N LYS A 158 -28.56 1.77 5.47
CA LYS A 158 -28.28 1.78 4.02
C LYS A 158 -26.80 2.03 3.72
N ASP A 159 -26.21 3.06 4.34
CA ASP A 159 -24.86 3.54 4.07
C ASP A 159 -23.81 3.03 5.08
N GLY A 160 -24.24 2.62 6.29
CA GLY A 160 -23.35 2.10 7.33
C GLY A 160 -22.66 0.79 6.93
N ILE A 161 -23.35 -0.11 6.22
CA ILE A 161 -22.75 -1.34 5.69
C ILE A 161 -21.61 -1.02 4.71
N GLY A 162 -21.77 0.00 3.87
CA GLY A 162 -20.71 0.44 2.97
C GLY A 162 -19.52 1.06 3.70
N ALA A 163 -19.76 1.84 4.75
CA ALA A 163 -18.69 2.36 5.60
C ALA A 163 -17.86 1.25 6.24
N VAL A 164 -18.51 0.19 6.72
CA VAL A 164 -17.84 -1.01 7.26
C VAL A 164 -17.02 -1.70 6.16
N GLY A 165 -17.58 -1.89 4.96
CA GLY A 165 -16.83 -2.46 3.83
C GLY A 165 -15.56 -1.67 3.50
N ARG A 166 -15.66 -0.33 3.45
CA ARG A 166 -14.52 0.56 3.23
C ARG A 166 -13.47 0.44 4.34
N LEU A 167 -13.90 0.36 5.60
CA LEU A 167 -13.01 0.18 6.76
C LEU A 167 -12.20 -1.11 6.63
N PHE A 168 -12.85 -2.23 6.29
CA PHE A 168 -12.16 -3.51 6.08
C PHE A 168 -11.11 -3.45 4.98
N ILE A 169 -11.43 -2.79 3.86
CA ILE A 169 -10.49 -2.63 2.74
C ILE A 169 -9.26 -1.82 3.15
N GLY A 170 -9.46 -0.67 3.79
CA GLY A 170 -8.36 0.17 4.26
C GLY A 170 -7.48 -0.51 5.29
N GLY A 171 -8.08 -1.15 6.30
CA GLY A 171 -7.32 -1.74 7.40
C GLY A 171 -6.59 -3.05 7.04
N ARG A 172 -7.10 -3.85 6.10
CA ARG A 172 -6.48 -5.13 5.74
C ARG A 172 -5.58 -5.07 4.50
N PHE A 173 -5.88 -4.18 3.56
CA PHE A 173 -5.24 -4.16 2.25
C PHE A 173 -4.44 -2.88 1.96
N GLY A 174 -4.22 -2.01 2.96
CA GLY A 174 -3.48 -0.74 2.81
C GLY A 174 -2.17 -0.86 2.03
N ASN A 175 -1.35 -1.87 2.34
CA ASN A 175 -0.05 -2.07 1.70
C ASN A 175 -0.13 -2.51 0.22
N LEU A 176 -1.27 -3.04 -0.23
CA LEU A 176 -1.41 -3.53 -1.61
C LEU A 176 -1.56 -2.39 -2.62
N PHE A 177 -2.04 -1.23 -2.18
CA PHE A 177 -2.35 -0.10 -3.07
C PHE A 177 -1.08 0.57 -3.59
N ASP A 178 -0.01 0.57 -2.79
CA ASP A 178 1.30 1.08 -3.16
C ASP A 178 2.02 0.17 -4.16
N ASP A 179 1.76 -1.15 -4.12
CA ASP A 179 2.42 -2.15 -4.97
C ASP A 179 2.00 -2.02 -6.45
N ASP A 180 0.71 -1.80 -6.74
CA ASP A 180 0.18 -1.73 -8.11
C ASP A 180 -1.00 -0.75 -8.25
N PRO A 181 -0.73 0.57 -8.21
CA PRO A 181 -1.78 1.58 -8.23
C PRO A 181 -2.61 1.57 -9.52
N LYS A 182 -2.01 1.22 -10.67
CA LYS A 182 -2.74 1.15 -11.96
C LYS A 182 -3.83 0.08 -11.90
N GLN A 183 -3.48 -1.15 -11.49
CA GLN A 183 -4.43 -2.26 -11.41
C GLN A 183 -5.57 -1.93 -10.43
N TRP A 184 -5.23 -1.45 -9.23
CA TRP A 184 -6.23 -1.16 -8.21
C TRP A 184 -7.15 -0.01 -8.60
N ARG A 185 -6.62 0.99 -9.31
CA ARG A 185 -7.43 2.09 -9.85
C ARG A 185 -8.43 1.61 -10.91
N MET A 186 -8.04 0.65 -11.74
CA MET A 186 -8.92 0.02 -12.74
C MET A 186 -9.97 -0.88 -12.09
N TYR A 187 -9.58 -1.72 -11.13
CA TYR A 187 -10.49 -2.61 -10.41
C TYR A 187 -11.51 -1.85 -9.58
N ALA A 188 -11.13 -0.72 -8.99
CA ALA A 188 -12.06 0.18 -8.33
C ALA A 188 -13.20 0.61 -9.27
N ASP A 189 -12.89 0.96 -10.53
CA ASP A 189 -13.92 1.37 -11.49
C ASP A 189 -14.79 0.21 -11.98
N PHE A 190 -14.23 -1.00 -12.13
CA PHE A 190 -15.03 -2.20 -12.40
C PHE A 190 -16.00 -2.52 -11.26
N ILE A 191 -15.51 -2.56 -10.03
CA ILE A 191 -16.33 -2.85 -8.84
C ILE A 191 -17.37 -1.74 -8.65
N GLY A 192 -16.98 -0.47 -8.83
CA GLY A 192 -17.92 0.65 -8.75
C GLY A 192 -19.02 0.57 -9.80
N SER A 193 -18.69 0.14 -11.01
CA SER A 193 -19.67 -0.09 -12.08
C SER A 193 -20.63 -1.23 -11.75
N ALA A 194 -20.13 -2.34 -11.20
CA ALA A 194 -20.96 -3.43 -10.68
C ALA A 194 -21.91 -2.95 -9.56
N GLY A 195 -21.43 -2.07 -8.68
CA GLY A 195 -22.25 -1.41 -7.67
C GLY A 195 -23.43 -0.64 -8.25
N SER A 196 -23.23 0.05 -9.37
CA SER A 196 -24.31 0.76 -10.07
C SER A 196 -25.28 -0.16 -10.82
N VAL A 197 -24.92 -1.41 -11.12
CA VAL A 197 -25.88 -2.41 -11.66
C VAL A 197 -26.96 -2.72 -10.63
N PHE A 198 -26.60 -2.81 -9.34
CA PHE A 198 -27.59 -3.01 -8.28
C PHE A 198 -28.59 -1.86 -8.20
N ASP A 199 -28.15 -0.60 -8.41
CA ASP A 199 -29.06 0.55 -8.43
C ASP A 199 -30.07 0.44 -9.58
N LEU A 200 -29.63 0.07 -10.78
CA LEU A 200 -30.53 -0.10 -11.92
C LEU A 200 -31.56 -1.20 -11.64
N THR A 201 -31.09 -2.29 -11.02
CA THR A 201 -31.94 -3.44 -10.68
C THR A 201 -33.03 -3.10 -9.67
N THR A 202 -32.88 -2.05 -8.84
CA THR A 202 -33.92 -1.62 -7.90
C THR A 202 -35.23 -1.24 -8.57
N GLN A 203 -35.19 -0.71 -9.80
CA GLN A 203 -36.37 -0.32 -10.56
C GLN A 203 -37.17 -1.53 -11.07
N LEU A 204 -36.47 -2.65 -11.34
CA LEU A 204 -37.09 -3.91 -11.76
C LEU A 204 -37.74 -4.65 -10.59
N TYR A 205 -37.15 -4.55 -9.40
CA TYR A 205 -37.55 -5.30 -8.21
C TYR A 205 -37.76 -4.37 -7.02
N PRO A 206 -38.81 -3.51 -7.03
CA PRO A 206 -39.06 -2.54 -5.97
C PRO A 206 -39.27 -3.19 -4.59
N GLY A 207 -39.78 -4.42 -4.53
CA GLY A 207 -39.92 -5.19 -3.28
C GLY A 207 -38.58 -5.54 -2.61
N TYR A 208 -37.48 -5.54 -3.37
CA TYR A 208 -36.12 -5.77 -2.89
C TYR A 208 -35.27 -4.49 -2.87
N PHE A 209 -35.93 -3.31 -2.86
CA PHE A 209 -35.24 -2.02 -2.90
C PHE A 209 -34.15 -1.90 -1.83
N LEU A 210 -34.50 -2.19 -0.56
CA LEU A 210 -33.57 -2.03 0.55
C LEU A 210 -32.31 -2.92 0.41
N PRO A 211 -32.41 -4.26 0.23
CA PRO A 211 -31.21 -5.09 0.07
C PRO A 211 -30.40 -4.75 -1.19
N LEU A 212 -31.04 -4.45 -2.32
CA LEU A 212 -30.35 -4.07 -3.55
C LEU A 212 -29.60 -2.74 -3.42
N ALA A 213 -30.26 -1.71 -2.87
CA ALA A 213 -29.66 -0.40 -2.65
C ALA A 213 -28.49 -0.47 -1.64
N SER A 214 -28.66 -1.23 -0.55
CA SER A 214 -27.58 -1.45 0.42
C SER A 214 -26.39 -2.19 -0.19
N LEU A 215 -26.63 -3.20 -1.04
CA LEU A 215 -25.56 -3.93 -1.73
C LEU A 215 -24.85 -3.05 -2.76
N GLY A 216 -25.59 -2.22 -3.51
CA GLY A 216 -25.04 -1.22 -4.41
C GLY A 216 -24.15 -0.22 -3.70
N ASN A 217 -24.59 0.32 -2.57
CA ASN A 217 -23.80 1.25 -1.75
C ASN A 217 -22.58 0.59 -1.11
N LEU A 218 -22.71 -0.65 -0.61
CA LEU A 218 -21.58 -1.43 -0.12
C LEU A 218 -20.51 -1.60 -1.21
N THR A 219 -20.93 -2.02 -2.40
CA THR A 219 -20.03 -2.30 -3.52
C THR A 219 -19.30 -1.04 -3.97
N LYS A 220 -20.00 0.10 -4.08
CA LYS A 220 -19.39 1.39 -4.39
C LYS A 220 -18.47 1.89 -3.27
N ALA A 221 -18.78 1.62 -2.00
CA ALA A 221 -17.92 2.00 -0.89
C ALA A 221 -16.62 1.19 -0.87
N VAL A 222 -16.69 -0.11 -1.19
CA VAL A 222 -15.51 -0.96 -1.42
C VAL A 222 -14.69 -0.42 -2.58
N ALA A 223 -15.32 -0.13 -3.72
CA ALA A 223 -14.67 0.50 -4.87
C ALA A 223 -13.95 1.80 -4.49
N ARG A 224 -14.59 2.67 -3.70
CA ARG A 224 -13.98 3.90 -3.19
C ARG A 224 -12.78 3.62 -2.27
N GLY A 225 -12.87 2.59 -1.44
CA GLY A 225 -11.77 2.13 -0.59
C GLY A 225 -10.53 1.68 -1.38
N LEU A 226 -10.71 1.21 -2.62
CA LEU A 226 -9.61 0.87 -3.54
C LEU A 226 -9.15 2.07 -4.36
N LYS A 227 -10.10 2.91 -4.82
CA LYS A 227 -9.85 4.10 -5.62
C LYS A 227 -8.99 5.10 -4.87
N ASP A 228 -9.41 5.51 -3.66
CA ASP A 228 -8.80 6.65 -2.99
C ASP A 228 -7.31 6.43 -2.65
N PRO A 229 -6.88 5.27 -2.12
CA PRO A 229 -5.46 5.03 -1.84
C PRO A 229 -4.62 4.91 -3.11
N SER A 230 -5.06 4.12 -4.09
CA SER A 230 -4.33 3.95 -5.37
C SER A 230 -4.17 5.28 -6.12
N PHE A 231 -5.18 6.14 -6.03
CA PHE A 231 -5.15 7.49 -6.57
C PHE A 231 -4.15 8.39 -5.86
N ARG A 232 -4.03 8.34 -4.53
CA ARG A 232 -3.01 9.11 -3.80
C ARG A 232 -1.59 8.74 -4.21
N VAL A 233 -1.35 7.46 -4.55
CA VAL A 233 -0.05 7.02 -5.09
C VAL A 233 0.22 7.65 -6.46
N ILE A 234 -0.80 7.73 -7.34
CA ILE A 234 -0.70 8.40 -8.65
C ILE A 234 -0.46 9.91 -8.47
N GLN A 235 -1.17 10.57 -7.55
CA GLN A 235 -0.96 11.99 -7.25
C GLN A 235 0.46 12.26 -6.73
N SER A 236 0.94 11.41 -5.83
CA SER A 236 2.32 11.50 -5.32
C SER A 236 3.35 11.32 -6.44
N HIS A 237 3.06 10.48 -7.43
CA HIS A 237 3.94 10.30 -8.58
C HIS A 237 4.05 11.56 -9.45
N PHE A 238 2.97 12.35 -9.58
CA PHE A 238 3.01 13.63 -10.31
C PHE A 238 3.69 14.77 -9.54
N ALA A 239 3.82 14.64 -8.21
CA ALA A 239 4.34 15.68 -7.32
C ALA A 239 5.88 15.69 -7.25
N ILE A 240 6.56 15.94 -8.37
CA ILE A 240 8.03 15.89 -8.48
C ILE A 240 8.71 16.97 -7.61
N SER A 241 8.12 18.17 -7.51
CA SER A 241 8.68 19.31 -6.77
C SER A 241 8.19 19.38 -5.33
N ALA A 242 7.83 18.24 -4.72
CA ALA A 242 7.16 18.16 -3.42
C ALA A 242 5.85 19.00 -3.34
N ASN A 243 5.20 19.21 -4.50
CA ASN A 243 4.02 20.05 -4.68
C ASN A 243 2.71 19.25 -4.69
N LEU A 244 2.61 18.24 -3.81
CA LEU A 244 1.46 17.31 -3.78
C LEU A 244 0.11 18.02 -3.58
N GLY A 245 0.08 19.04 -2.73
CA GLY A 245 -1.14 19.82 -2.48
C GLY A 245 -1.62 20.60 -3.71
N GLU A 246 -0.70 21.17 -4.49
CA GLU A 246 -1.04 21.89 -5.71
C GLU A 246 -1.55 20.94 -6.79
N VAL A 247 -0.85 19.80 -6.99
CA VAL A 247 -1.27 18.76 -7.93
C VAL A 247 -2.69 18.29 -7.59
N ALA A 248 -2.96 18.00 -6.31
CA ALA A 248 -4.28 17.59 -5.85
C ALA A 248 -5.36 18.67 -6.11
N ALA A 249 -5.05 19.94 -5.83
CA ALA A 249 -5.98 21.04 -6.07
C ALA A 249 -6.27 21.24 -7.58
N LYS A 250 -5.25 21.17 -8.44
CA LYS A 250 -5.43 21.29 -9.90
C LYS A 250 -6.24 20.13 -10.47
N GLU A 251 -6.02 18.93 -9.94
CA GLU A 251 -6.80 17.77 -10.33
C GLU A 251 -8.27 17.90 -9.92
N GLU A 252 -8.55 18.40 -8.72
CA GLU A 252 -9.93 18.68 -8.29
C GLU A 252 -10.62 19.67 -9.23
N VAL A 253 -9.91 20.69 -9.73
CA VAL A 253 -10.44 21.61 -10.76
C VAL A 253 -10.84 20.84 -12.02
N TRP A 254 -9.97 19.97 -12.53
CA TRP A 254 -10.29 19.14 -13.71
C TRP A 254 -11.48 18.20 -13.45
N GLU A 255 -11.53 17.59 -12.26
CA GLU A 255 -12.63 16.71 -11.86
C GLU A 255 -13.96 17.46 -11.82
N VAL A 256 -14.02 18.63 -11.17
CA VAL A 256 -15.25 19.43 -11.07
C VAL A 256 -15.72 19.90 -12.44
N VAL A 257 -14.83 20.38 -13.30
CA VAL A 257 -15.18 20.79 -14.67
C VAL A 257 -15.76 19.61 -15.45
N ALA A 258 -15.11 18.44 -15.39
CA ALA A 258 -15.60 17.23 -16.06
C ALA A 258 -16.97 16.77 -15.51
N GLN A 259 -17.18 16.88 -14.19
CA GLN A 259 -18.47 16.57 -13.55
C GLN A 259 -19.59 17.50 -14.02
N LEU A 260 -19.33 18.82 -14.12
CA LEU A 260 -20.31 19.79 -14.61
C LEU A 260 -20.69 19.53 -16.07
N VAL A 261 -19.70 19.28 -16.93
CA VAL A 261 -19.93 18.91 -18.33
C VAL A 261 -20.72 17.60 -18.41
N GLY A 262 -20.32 16.58 -17.64
CA GLY A 262 -21.01 15.30 -17.60
C GLY A 262 -22.46 15.39 -17.09
N LEU A 263 -22.72 16.24 -16.10
CA LEU A 263 -24.07 16.51 -15.60
C LEU A 263 -24.92 17.19 -16.67
N GLY A 264 -24.37 18.22 -17.34
CA GLY A 264 -25.05 18.91 -18.45
C GLY A 264 -25.41 17.94 -19.58
N LEU A 265 -24.47 17.11 -20.02
CA LEU A 265 -24.72 16.07 -21.02
C LEU A 265 -25.75 15.04 -20.53
N GLY A 266 -25.67 14.63 -19.26
CA GLY A 266 -26.62 13.70 -18.65
C GLY A 266 -28.06 14.24 -18.67
N ILE A 267 -28.26 15.52 -18.37
CA ILE A 267 -29.57 16.18 -18.44
C ILE A 267 -30.09 16.18 -19.88
N LEU A 268 -29.26 16.55 -20.87
CA LEU A 268 -29.67 16.54 -22.28
C LEU A 268 -30.06 15.13 -22.78
N ILE A 269 -29.31 14.10 -22.36
CA ILE A 269 -29.60 12.70 -22.68
C ILE A 269 -30.94 12.27 -22.06
N LEU A 270 -31.21 12.64 -20.81
CA LEU A 270 -32.46 12.32 -20.12
C LEU A 270 -33.66 13.09 -20.66
N ASP A 271 -33.46 14.31 -21.17
CA ASP A 271 -34.50 15.15 -21.78
C ASP A 271 -34.85 14.71 -23.21
N THR A 272 -34.01 13.87 -23.84
CA THR A 272 -34.25 13.39 -25.21
C THR A 272 -35.46 12.44 -25.28
N PRO A 273 -36.53 12.79 -26.02
CA PRO A 273 -37.74 11.98 -26.11
C PRO A 273 -37.46 10.60 -26.71
N GLY A 274 -37.83 9.54 -26.00
CA GLY A 274 -37.71 8.15 -26.47
C GLY A 274 -36.58 7.35 -25.83
N LEU A 275 -35.52 8.01 -25.35
CA LEU A 275 -34.38 7.32 -24.71
C LEU A 275 -34.74 6.78 -23.31
N VAL A 276 -35.56 7.54 -22.57
CA VAL A 276 -35.98 7.20 -21.19
C VAL A 276 -37.29 6.39 -21.17
N LYS A 277 -37.98 6.23 -22.30
CA LYS A 277 -39.30 5.58 -22.35
C LYS A 277 -39.25 4.06 -22.14
N SER A 278 -38.12 3.41 -22.40
CA SER A 278 -37.99 1.96 -22.23
C SER A 278 -36.76 1.61 -21.39
N TYR A 279 -36.96 0.73 -20.41
CA TYR A 279 -35.90 0.26 -19.53
C TYR A 279 -34.72 -0.41 -20.28
N PRO A 280 -34.95 -1.20 -21.36
CA PRO A 280 -33.85 -1.74 -22.18
C PRO A 280 -33.00 -0.66 -22.85
N VAL A 281 -33.61 0.40 -23.38
CA VAL A 281 -32.86 1.51 -23.99
C VAL A 281 -32.06 2.26 -22.92
N LEU A 282 -32.66 2.57 -21.78
CA LEU A 282 -31.98 3.23 -20.66
C LEU A 282 -30.77 2.42 -20.18
N THR A 283 -30.94 1.11 -19.96
CA THR A 283 -29.85 0.23 -19.51
C THR A 283 -28.77 0.04 -20.57
N SER A 284 -29.14 -0.04 -21.84
CA SER A 284 -28.17 -0.08 -22.95
C SER A 284 -27.37 1.22 -23.05
N THR A 285 -28.02 2.39 -22.97
CA THR A 285 -27.33 3.68 -22.96
C THR A 285 -26.39 3.81 -21.77
N TRP A 286 -26.85 3.43 -20.57
CA TRP A 286 -26.00 3.40 -19.38
C TRP A 286 -24.79 2.47 -19.57
N LEU A 287 -25.00 1.27 -20.10
CA LEU A 287 -23.93 0.30 -20.32
C LEU A 287 -22.89 0.85 -21.31
N SER A 288 -23.33 1.46 -22.42
CA SER A 288 -22.43 2.10 -23.39
C SER A 288 -21.56 3.19 -22.75
N ILE A 289 -22.17 4.08 -21.95
CA ILE A 289 -21.44 5.13 -21.22
C ILE A 289 -20.45 4.52 -20.21
N ARG A 290 -20.84 3.43 -19.53
CA ARG A 290 -19.96 2.75 -18.57
C ARG A 290 -18.77 2.06 -19.23
N LEU A 291 -18.99 1.39 -20.37
CA LEU A 291 -17.91 0.79 -21.15
C LEU A 291 -16.95 1.87 -21.67
N LEU A 292 -17.49 3.00 -22.16
CA LEU A 292 -16.69 4.14 -22.55
C LEU A 292 -15.84 4.69 -21.38
N HIS A 293 -16.43 4.85 -20.20
CA HIS A 293 -15.71 5.29 -18.99
C HIS A 293 -14.57 4.32 -18.63
N LEU A 294 -14.81 3.01 -18.66
CA LEU A 294 -13.79 2.00 -18.36
C LEU A 294 -12.67 2.00 -19.41
N TRP A 295 -13.01 2.15 -20.69
CA TRP A 295 -12.00 2.27 -21.74
C TRP A 295 -11.15 3.55 -21.59
N LEU A 296 -11.77 4.71 -21.37
CA LEU A 296 -11.04 5.96 -21.11
C LEU A 296 -10.18 5.86 -19.85
N ARG A 297 -10.64 5.14 -18.83
CA ARG A 297 -9.82 4.85 -17.64
C ARG A 297 -8.60 4.02 -18.00
N TYR A 298 -8.77 2.97 -18.79
CA TYR A 298 -7.67 2.12 -19.23
C TYR A 298 -6.63 2.92 -20.02
N GLU A 299 -7.07 3.75 -20.96
CA GLU A 299 -6.18 4.65 -21.72
C GLU A 299 -5.43 5.60 -20.79
N SER A 300 -6.15 6.26 -19.87
CA SER A 300 -5.55 7.18 -18.88
C SER A 300 -4.48 6.49 -18.01
N LEU A 301 -4.72 5.25 -17.58
CA LEU A 301 -3.76 4.48 -16.78
C LEU A 301 -2.58 3.94 -17.60
N SER A 302 -2.80 3.68 -18.89
CA SER A 302 -1.77 3.17 -19.82
C SER A 302 -0.70 4.23 -20.11
N VAL A 303 -1.06 5.51 -20.05
CA VAL A 303 -0.13 6.64 -20.23
C VAL A 303 0.80 6.84 -19.03
N LEU A 304 0.43 6.37 -17.83
CA LEU A 304 1.23 6.55 -16.61
C LEU A 304 2.57 5.82 -16.68
N GLN A 305 3.65 6.50 -16.28
CA GLN A 305 5.02 5.98 -16.35
C GLN A 305 5.68 6.04 -14.97
N PHE A 306 5.52 4.97 -14.19
CA PHE A 306 6.17 4.90 -12.89
C PHE A 306 7.65 4.54 -13.04
N ASN A 307 8.50 5.29 -12.35
CA ASN A 307 9.93 5.01 -12.18
C ASN A 307 10.24 3.98 -11.08
N THR A 308 9.22 3.47 -10.39
CA THR A 308 9.33 2.44 -9.35
C THR A 308 9.16 1.05 -9.94
N ILE A 309 9.88 0.06 -9.39
CA ILE A 309 9.75 -1.33 -9.82
C ILE A 309 8.68 -2.00 -8.97
N ASN A 310 7.55 -2.34 -9.58
CA ASN A 310 6.58 -3.25 -8.97
C ASN A 310 6.85 -4.71 -9.40
N LEU A 311 6.07 -5.65 -8.86
CA LEU A 311 6.25 -7.08 -9.16
C LEU A 311 6.08 -7.43 -10.64
N LYS A 312 5.19 -6.75 -11.37
CA LYS A 312 4.95 -6.97 -12.81
C LYS A 312 6.14 -6.51 -13.64
N ARG A 313 6.59 -5.27 -13.42
CA ARG A 313 7.78 -4.69 -14.07
C ARG A 313 9.04 -5.47 -13.70
N ALA A 314 9.18 -5.91 -12.45
CA ALA A 314 10.27 -6.79 -12.02
C ALA A 314 10.29 -8.11 -12.81
N ARG A 315 9.12 -8.75 -13.02
CA ARG A 315 9.03 -9.97 -13.83
C ARG A 315 9.47 -9.71 -15.27
N ILE A 316 9.03 -8.61 -15.88
CA ILE A 316 9.41 -8.25 -17.26
C ILE A 316 10.93 -8.08 -17.36
N LEU A 317 11.52 -7.32 -16.43
CA LEU A 317 12.98 -7.12 -16.34
C LEU A 317 13.73 -8.45 -16.22
N VAL A 318 13.34 -9.31 -15.27
CA VAL A 318 13.99 -10.62 -15.04
C VAL A 318 13.81 -11.53 -16.25
N LYS A 319 12.61 -11.59 -16.83
CA LYS A 319 12.32 -12.41 -18.01
C LYS A 319 13.17 -11.99 -19.20
N SER A 320 13.27 -10.69 -19.48
CA SER A 320 14.08 -10.17 -20.57
C SER A 320 15.57 -10.43 -20.33
N HIS A 321 16.04 -10.26 -19.09
CA HIS A 321 17.43 -10.51 -18.75
C HIS A 321 17.80 -11.99 -18.91
N VAL A 322 16.95 -12.92 -18.45
CA VAL A 322 17.21 -14.37 -18.53
C VAL A 322 17.11 -14.89 -19.97
N LEU A 323 16.14 -14.42 -20.76
CA LEU A 323 15.91 -14.94 -22.12
C LEU A 323 16.76 -14.26 -23.19
N HIS A 324 17.03 -12.96 -23.04
CA HIS A 324 17.63 -12.14 -24.09
C HIS A 324 18.92 -11.45 -23.65
N SER A 325 19.33 -11.58 -22.38
CA SER A 325 20.47 -10.85 -21.80
C SER A 325 20.36 -9.32 -21.94
N THR A 326 19.14 -8.80 -22.07
CA THR A 326 18.84 -7.36 -22.18
C THR A 326 18.05 -6.86 -20.98
N VAL A 327 18.24 -5.59 -20.64
CA VAL A 327 17.49 -4.90 -19.58
C VAL A 327 16.61 -3.83 -20.25
N PRO A 328 15.28 -4.04 -20.35
CA PRO A 328 14.39 -3.07 -20.99
C PRO A 328 14.32 -1.76 -20.20
N GLY A 329 14.05 -0.65 -20.89
CA GLY A 329 13.92 0.66 -20.27
C GLY A 329 12.66 0.79 -19.40
N CYS A 330 12.61 1.84 -18.58
CA CYS A 330 11.44 2.17 -17.74
C CYS A 330 10.16 2.30 -18.58
N MET A 331 10.26 2.96 -19.74
CA MET A 331 9.17 3.17 -20.67
C MET A 331 8.61 1.86 -21.22
N ASP A 332 9.50 0.98 -21.68
CA ASP A 332 9.13 -0.31 -22.26
C ASP A 332 8.47 -1.20 -21.20
N CYS A 333 9.02 -1.22 -19.98
CA CYS A 333 8.44 -1.96 -18.86
C CYS A 333 7.04 -1.46 -18.49
N ASN A 334 6.81 -0.14 -18.52
CA ASN A 334 5.48 0.43 -18.25
C ASN A 334 4.48 0.16 -19.36
N LYS A 335 4.94 0.07 -20.61
CA LYS A 335 4.10 -0.23 -21.79
C LYS A 335 3.73 -1.72 -21.88
N GLU A 336 4.65 -2.61 -21.51
CA GLU A 336 4.43 -4.06 -21.51
C GLU A 336 3.63 -4.55 -20.28
N GLU A 337 3.58 -3.74 -19.21
CA GLU A 337 2.82 -4.04 -18.01
C GLU A 337 1.33 -4.24 -18.29
N ASN A 338 0.79 -5.40 -17.91
CA ASN A 338 -0.64 -5.66 -18.00
C ASN A 338 -1.40 -5.09 -16.77
N ILE A 339 -2.28 -4.13 -17.01
CA ILE A 339 -3.09 -3.47 -15.97
C ILE A 339 -4.24 -4.37 -15.49
N LEU A 340 -4.79 -5.22 -16.36
CA LEU A 340 -6.02 -5.99 -16.09
C LEU A 340 -5.77 -7.32 -15.37
N LEU A 341 -4.62 -7.95 -15.61
CA LEU A 341 -4.30 -9.27 -15.06
C LEU A 341 -3.75 -9.16 -13.64
N TRP A 342 -4.54 -9.64 -12.67
CA TRP A 342 -4.02 -9.97 -11.36
C TRP A 342 -3.09 -11.18 -11.52
N SER A 343 -1.79 -10.97 -11.37
CA SER A 343 -0.86 -12.09 -11.27
C SER A 343 -0.62 -12.46 -9.82
N GLN A 344 -0.84 -13.74 -9.49
CA GLN A 344 -0.45 -14.27 -8.21
C GLN A 344 1.07 -14.44 -8.22
N PHE A 345 1.76 -13.62 -7.44
CA PHE A 345 3.21 -13.72 -7.30
C PHE A 345 3.53 -14.61 -6.09
N LEU A 346 4.52 -15.49 -6.27
CA LEU A 346 5.25 -16.03 -5.13
C LEU A 346 5.89 -14.82 -4.42
N LYS A 347 5.62 -14.68 -3.12
CA LYS A 347 6.29 -13.68 -2.27
C LYS A 347 7.43 -14.38 -1.53
N PRO A 348 8.64 -14.46 -2.13
CA PRO A 348 9.73 -15.15 -1.49
C PRO A 348 10.16 -14.40 -0.23
N LYS A 349 10.51 -15.15 0.82
CA LYS A 349 11.05 -14.56 2.05
C LYS A 349 12.56 -14.42 1.89
N ILE A 350 13.03 -13.17 1.78
CA ILE A 350 14.45 -12.85 1.77
C ILE A 350 14.88 -12.57 3.22
N ILE A 351 15.88 -13.30 3.71
CA ILE A 351 16.44 -13.20 5.05
C ILE A 351 17.89 -12.73 4.93
N PHE A 352 18.12 -11.47 5.28
CA PHE A 352 19.45 -10.87 5.31
C PHE A 352 20.19 -11.17 6.62
N GLY A 353 21.51 -11.33 6.55
CA GLY A 353 22.38 -11.50 7.71
C GLY A 353 22.20 -12.82 8.44
N SER A 354 21.72 -13.86 7.75
CA SER A 354 21.66 -15.20 8.34
C SER A 354 23.09 -15.77 8.40
N PRO A 355 23.53 -16.35 9.53
CA PRO A 355 24.81 -17.03 9.59
C PRO A 355 24.81 -18.20 8.62
N LEU A 356 25.96 -18.43 7.98
CA LEU A 356 26.13 -19.47 6.94
C LEU A 356 25.73 -20.87 7.45
N GLU A 357 25.86 -21.10 8.76
CA GLU A 357 25.44 -22.30 9.49
C GLU A 357 23.93 -22.57 9.47
N LYS A 358 23.09 -21.52 9.38
CA LYS A 358 21.61 -21.63 9.41
C LYS A 358 20.97 -21.62 8.02
N MET A 359 21.77 -21.52 6.96
CA MET A 359 21.27 -21.38 5.58
C MET A 359 20.88 -22.70 4.92
N ASP A 360 21.18 -23.81 5.57
CA ASP A 360 20.79 -25.16 5.16
C ASP A 360 20.09 -25.82 6.36
N ASP A 361 19.03 -26.59 6.14
CA ASP A 361 18.16 -27.15 7.19
C ASP A 361 18.89 -28.19 8.09
N GLY A 362 19.87 -27.76 8.88
CA GLY A 362 20.57 -28.59 9.86
C GLY A 362 21.56 -29.62 9.29
N LYS A 363 21.95 -29.52 8.01
CA LYS A 363 23.04 -30.34 7.45
C LYS A 363 24.38 -29.64 7.62
N GLU A 364 25.32 -30.29 8.32
CA GLU A 364 26.72 -29.84 8.39
C GLU A 364 27.27 -29.69 6.95
N ARG A 365 27.66 -28.48 6.57
CA ARG A 365 28.33 -28.26 5.28
C ARG A 365 29.71 -28.89 5.33
N SER A 366 30.03 -29.70 4.34
CA SER A 366 31.43 -30.08 4.11
C SER A 366 32.23 -28.81 3.81
N HIS A 367 33.47 -28.75 4.30
CA HIS A 367 34.43 -27.66 4.01
C HIS A 367 34.47 -27.29 2.52
N PHE A 368 34.35 -28.31 1.67
CA PHE A 368 34.33 -28.19 0.21
C PHE A 368 33.18 -27.31 -0.33
N MET A 369 31.98 -27.39 0.25
CA MET A 369 30.83 -26.60 -0.21
C MET A 369 30.97 -25.11 0.14
N VAL A 370 31.52 -24.82 1.33
CA VAL A 370 31.80 -23.44 1.75
C VAL A 370 32.89 -22.81 0.87
N GLU A 371 33.96 -23.55 0.61
CA GLU A 371 35.04 -23.12 -0.28
C GLU A 371 34.52 -22.87 -1.71
N SER A 372 33.64 -23.74 -2.21
CA SER A 372 32.99 -23.58 -3.52
C SER A 372 32.13 -22.32 -3.61
N LEU A 373 31.34 -22.02 -2.56
CA LEU A 373 30.53 -20.80 -2.50
C LEU A 373 31.39 -19.53 -2.41
N LEU A 374 32.49 -19.56 -1.65
CA LEU A 374 33.41 -18.43 -1.56
C LEU A 374 34.08 -18.12 -2.90
N ARG A 375 34.42 -19.15 -3.68
CA ARG A 375 34.94 -19.02 -5.05
C ARG A 375 33.87 -18.52 -6.01
N LEU A 376 32.64 -19.06 -5.96
CA LEU A 376 31.54 -18.66 -6.84
C LEU A 376 31.17 -17.18 -6.68
N TYR A 377 31.12 -16.72 -5.43
CA TYR A 377 30.81 -15.33 -5.09
C TYR A 377 32.06 -14.47 -4.87
N ALA A 378 33.25 -14.86 -5.37
CA ALA A 378 34.52 -14.19 -5.05
C ALA A 378 34.49 -12.67 -5.20
N ASN A 379 33.84 -12.18 -6.26
CA ASN A 379 33.73 -10.76 -6.59
C ASN A 379 32.56 -10.03 -5.90
N GLU A 380 31.71 -10.77 -5.20
CA GLU A 380 30.52 -10.25 -4.53
C GLU A 380 30.77 -10.10 -3.02
N LYS A 381 30.15 -9.07 -2.42
CA LYS A 381 30.19 -8.81 -0.96
C LYS A 381 29.23 -9.72 -0.16
N TYR A 382 28.48 -10.57 -0.86
CA TYR A 382 27.44 -11.40 -0.27
C TYR A 382 27.44 -12.80 -0.90
N ILE A 383 26.87 -13.75 -0.17
CA ILE A 383 26.60 -15.12 -0.60
C ILE A 383 25.09 -15.30 -0.57
N LEU A 384 24.52 -15.72 -1.70
CA LEU A 384 23.10 -16.01 -1.84
C LEU A 384 22.88 -17.52 -1.82
N VAL A 385 21.99 -17.99 -0.94
CA VAL A 385 21.58 -19.39 -0.86
C VAL A 385 20.07 -19.47 -0.97
N VAL A 386 19.58 -20.37 -1.82
CA VAL A 386 18.14 -20.61 -2.02
C VAL A 386 17.77 -21.92 -1.35
N ASN A 387 16.85 -21.89 -0.39
CA ASN A 387 16.21 -23.09 0.12
C ASN A 387 14.97 -23.38 -0.74
N GLN A 388 15.06 -24.45 -1.54
CA GLN A 388 14.04 -24.87 -2.52
C GLN A 388 12.97 -25.79 -1.92
N GLN A 389 12.54 -25.57 -0.66
CA GLN A 389 11.30 -26.18 -0.20
C GLN A 389 10.12 -25.57 -0.96
N VAL A 390 9.34 -26.41 -1.64
CA VAL A 390 8.29 -26.04 -2.61
C VAL A 390 7.22 -25.10 -2.01
N ASP A 391 6.96 -25.19 -0.70
CA ASP A 391 5.91 -24.41 -0.02
C ASP A 391 6.40 -23.12 0.69
N ASP A 392 7.71 -22.89 0.86
CA ASP A 392 8.24 -21.71 1.57
C ASP A 392 9.62 -21.29 1.03
N LEU A 393 9.65 -20.88 -0.25
CA LEU A 393 10.85 -20.47 -0.97
C LEU A 393 11.56 -19.31 -0.24
N LYS A 394 12.71 -19.62 0.37
CA LYS A 394 13.51 -18.69 1.18
C LYS A 394 14.84 -18.41 0.52
N PHE A 395 15.17 -17.13 0.44
CA PHE A 395 16.48 -16.66 0.02
C PHE A 395 17.24 -16.19 1.25
N TYR A 396 18.40 -16.77 1.51
CA TYR A 396 19.29 -16.36 2.58
C TYR A 396 20.46 -15.59 1.98
N VAL A 397 20.72 -14.40 2.53
CA VAL A 397 21.84 -13.55 2.14
C VAL A 397 22.81 -13.45 3.31
N SER A 398 24.02 -14.01 3.13
CA SER A 398 25.15 -13.84 4.05
C SER A 398 26.02 -12.72 3.53
N PHE A 399 26.47 -11.82 4.39
CA PHE A 399 27.55 -10.90 4.02
C PHE A 399 28.88 -11.58 4.35
N LYS A 400 29.91 -11.29 3.53
CA LYS A 400 31.28 -11.78 3.75
C LYS A 400 32.00 -10.98 4.82
#